data_AF-W9W1C0-F1
#
_entry.id   AF-W9W1C0-F1
#
_cell.length_a   1.000
_cell.length_b   1.000
_cell.length_c   1.000
_cell.angle_alpha   90.00
_cell.angle_beta   90.00
_cell.angle_gamma   90.00
#
_symmetry.space_group_name_H-M   'P 1'
#
loop_
_entity.id
_entity.type
_entity.pdbx_description
1 polymer ?
#
loop_
_entity_poly.entity_id
_entity_poly.type
_entity_poly.pdbx_seq_one_letter_code
_entity_poly.pdbx_strand_id
1 'polypeptide(L)'
;MENRLSTSRPGSEKDHRLSSSPPRSQSSTSKLEPPPPTPAYDASALLIQPSPLMTSSLHSRNSATSAQESAYLRQAGSLWWIRLSLTLVAIATAIAAVGCEAHVLHRYNSTRPGDDSHLPPLWPSNVDVRPALAVLISACIIVATSIVYLVWSLIPTPYSRTLFYNFLFLGTSITGLILTVFTLPFANLLTGFKSHHARESIQSWTCKFSHGASQFMADAHSLQIPVYVPNGVPIPAGFNRLCQESEVGQGLVATLLALKVVSCAVAVVGLIVERNMTKKRNERYAVHGEKAIDMS
;
A
#
# COMPACT_ATOMS: atom_id res chain seq x y z
N MET A 1 -46.51 2.30 34.82
CA MET A 1 -46.66 2.34 33.36
C MET A 1 -45.53 1.53 32.76
N GLU A 2 -45.85 0.27 32.47
CA GLU A 2 -45.00 -0.68 31.78
C GLU A 2 -44.71 -0.24 30.33
N ASN A 3 -43.51 -0.54 29.84
CA ASN A 3 -43.37 -1.39 28.65
C ASN A 3 -41.97 -2.00 28.58
N ARG A 4 -41.97 -3.33 28.46
CA ARG A 4 -40.82 -4.24 28.31
C ARG A 4 -40.66 -4.66 26.84
N LEU A 5 -39.55 -5.37 26.59
CA LEU A 5 -39.24 -6.35 25.52
C LEU A 5 -38.75 -5.75 24.17
N SER A 6 -37.74 -6.27 23.46
CA SER A 6 -37.02 -7.56 23.52
C SER A 6 -35.62 -7.47 22.89
N THR A 7 -34.74 -8.32 23.43
CA THR A 7 -33.44 -8.74 22.89
C THR A 7 -33.60 -9.86 21.85
N SER A 8 -32.76 -9.89 20.81
CA SER A 8 -32.29 -11.15 20.20
C SER A 8 -31.14 -10.96 19.20
N ARG A 9 -30.11 -11.78 19.36
CA ARG A 9 -28.94 -12.05 18.49
C ARG A 9 -28.83 -13.60 18.36
N PRO A 10 -27.83 -14.18 17.67
CA PRO A 10 -27.69 -14.50 16.24
C PRO A 10 -27.73 -16.02 15.92
N GLY A 11 -27.57 -16.37 14.63
CA GLY A 11 -27.30 -17.71 14.10
C GLY A 11 -27.83 -17.81 12.66
N SER A 12 -27.34 -18.60 11.72
CA SER A 12 -26.25 -19.57 11.66
C SER A 12 -25.95 -19.79 10.17
N GLU A 13 -24.68 -20.00 9.90
CA GLU A 13 -24.04 -20.68 8.78
C GLU A 13 -24.76 -21.97 8.30
N LYS A 14 -24.85 -22.18 6.98
CA LYS A 14 -24.46 -23.43 6.28
C LYS A 14 -24.59 -23.38 4.75
N ASP A 15 -23.64 -24.08 4.14
CA ASP A 15 -23.38 -24.39 2.73
C ASP A 15 -24.57 -24.86 1.87
N HIS A 16 -24.47 -24.70 0.55
CA HIS A 16 -24.55 -25.82 -0.40
C HIS A 16 -24.00 -25.46 -1.80
N ARG A 17 -23.06 -26.27 -2.29
CA ARG A 17 -22.60 -26.38 -3.69
C ARG A 17 -23.62 -27.15 -4.54
N LEU A 18 -23.65 -26.84 -5.85
CA LEU A 18 -23.73 -27.67 -7.07
C LEU A 18 -24.52 -26.89 -8.14
N SER A 19 -23.94 -26.51 -9.28
CA SER A 19 -23.61 -27.35 -10.46
C SER A 19 -24.84 -27.93 -11.18
N SER A 20 -25.30 -27.28 -12.25
CA SER A 20 -25.77 -27.96 -13.47
C SER A 20 -26.12 -26.98 -14.61
N SER A 21 -25.66 -27.37 -15.80
CA SER A 21 -25.71 -26.81 -17.15
C SER A 21 -27.13 -26.55 -17.73
N PRO A 22 -27.25 -25.99 -18.96
CA PRO A 22 -28.41 -25.23 -19.43
C PRO A 22 -29.43 -26.09 -20.21
N PRO A 23 -30.65 -25.58 -20.45
CA PRO A 23 -31.58 -26.21 -21.37
C PRO A 23 -31.35 -25.77 -22.83
N ARG A 24 -31.38 -26.80 -23.67
CA ARG A 24 -31.44 -26.83 -25.13
C ARG A 24 -32.90 -26.76 -25.57
N SER A 25 -33.20 -25.97 -26.61
CA SER A 25 -34.38 -26.03 -27.52
C SER A 25 -34.43 -24.68 -28.28
N GLN A 26 -34.71 -24.55 -29.58
CA GLN A 26 -35.63 -25.29 -30.44
C GLN A 26 -35.28 -25.01 -31.92
N SER A 27 -35.48 -26.03 -32.75
CA SER A 27 -35.40 -25.98 -34.21
C SER A 27 -36.61 -25.27 -34.81
N SER A 28 -36.41 -24.43 -35.82
CA SER A 28 -37.42 -24.04 -36.79
C SER A 28 -36.94 -24.42 -38.19
N THR A 29 -37.72 -25.27 -38.84
CA THR A 29 -37.55 -25.77 -40.20
C THR A 29 -38.29 -24.86 -41.18
N SER A 30 -37.59 -24.26 -42.14
CA SER A 30 -38.21 -23.70 -43.34
C SER A 30 -37.45 -24.15 -44.59
N LYS A 31 -38.07 -25.14 -45.24
CA LYS A 31 -38.31 -25.35 -46.69
C LYS A 31 -37.34 -24.75 -47.72
N LEU A 32 -36.92 -25.67 -48.62
CA LEU A 32 -36.05 -25.57 -49.80
C LEU A 32 -36.28 -24.37 -50.74
N GLU A 33 -35.17 -23.84 -51.24
CA GLU A 33 -35.02 -23.31 -52.60
C GLU A 33 -33.73 -23.90 -53.23
N PRO A 34 -33.68 -24.24 -54.53
CA PRO A 34 -32.54 -24.94 -55.15
C PRO A 34 -31.32 -24.02 -55.35
N PRO A 35 -30.09 -24.58 -55.30
CA PRO A 35 -28.87 -23.79 -55.44
C PRO A 35 -28.59 -23.40 -56.90
N PRO A 36 -28.11 -22.17 -57.18
CA PRO A 36 -27.46 -21.85 -58.44
C PRO A 36 -26.10 -22.59 -58.53
N PRO A 37 -25.65 -22.95 -59.75
CA PRO A 37 -24.45 -23.75 -59.94
C PRO A 37 -23.21 -23.01 -59.42
N THR A 38 -22.57 -23.59 -58.42
CA THR A 38 -21.27 -23.15 -57.93
C THR A 38 -20.25 -23.22 -59.07
N PRO A 39 -19.47 -22.15 -59.36
CA PRO A 39 -18.23 -22.35 -60.09
C PRO A 39 -17.39 -23.33 -59.29
N ALA A 40 -16.90 -24.38 -59.96
CA ALA A 40 -15.97 -25.32 -59.37
C ALA A 40 -14.76 -24.52 -58.85
N TYR A 41 -14.69 -24.38 -57.53
CA TYR A 41 -13.46 -23.93 -56.88
C TYR A 41 -12.44 -25.03 -57.12
N ASP A 42 -11.50 -24.71 -58.00
CA ASP A 42 -10.36 -25.53 -58.32
C ASP A 42 -9.56 -25.75 -57.02
N ALA A 43 -9.70 -26.93 -56.42
CA ALA A 43 -9.00 -27.34 -55.19
C ALA A 43 -7.47 -27.35 -55.36
N SER A 44 -7.00 -27.09 -56.57
CA SER A 44 -5.60 -26.91 -56.94
C SER A 44 -4.96 -25.65 -56.34
N ALA A 45 -5.74 -24.65 -55.90
CA ALA A 45 -5.19 -23.42 -55.30
C ALA A 45 -4.81 -23.56 -53.80
N LEU A 46 -5.17 -24.66 -53.14
CA LEU A 46 -4.81 -24.94 -51.74
C LEU A 46 -3.54 -25.80 -51.60
N LEU A 47 -2.94 -26.22 -52.72
CA LEU A 47 -1.55 -26.65 -52.73
C LEU A 47 -0.66 -25.41 -52.77
N ILE A 48 -0.61 -24.71 -51.64
CA ILE A 48 0.56 -23.90 -51.30
C ILE A 48 1.73 -24.88 -51.33
N GLN A 49 2.46 -24.85 -52.44
CA GLN A 49 3.81 -25.37 -52.54
C GLN A 49 4.53 -24.98 -51.24
N PRO A 50 5.04 -25.94 -50.44
CA PRO A 50 5.90 -25.59 -49.34
C PRO A 50 7.19 -25.04 -49.95
N SER A 51 7.23 -23.74 -50.21
CA SER A 51 8.45 -23.04 -50.54
C SER A 51 9.48 -23.36 -49.46
N PRO A 52 10.63 -23.93 -49.81
CA PRO A 52 11.53 -24.53 -48.85
C PRO A 52 12.19 -23.46 -47.96
N LEU A 53 12.28 -23.77 -46.67
CA LEU A 53 13.28 -23.31 -45.68
C LEU A 53 13.37 -21.83 -45.27
N MET A 54 12.78 -20.87 -45.98
CA MET A 54 12.86 -19.44 -45.57
C MET A 54 11.82 -19.04 -44.50
N THR A 55 10.63 -19.65 -44.51
CA THR A 55 9.55 -19.35 -43.55
C THR A 55 9.80 -19.93 -42.15
N SER A 56 10.53 -21.05 -42.06
CA SER A 56 10.93 -21.65 -40.77
C SER A 56 11.80 -20.67 -39.96
N SER A 57 12.70 -19.94 -40.62
CA SER A 57 13.54 -18.94 -39.96
C SER A 57 12.76 -17.70 -39.51
N LEU A 58 11.76 -17.25 -40.28
CA LEU A 58 10.89 -16.12 -39.92
C LEU A 58 9.93 -16.48 -38.79
N HIS A 59 9.37 -17.70 -38.81
CA HIS A 59 8.44 -18.17 -37.78
C HIS A 59 9.16 -18.47 -36.45
N SER A 60 10.35 -19.07 -36.49
CA SER A 60 11.23 -19.24 -35.32
C SER A 60 11.63 -17.89 -34.70
N ARG A 61 11.99 -16.89 -35.53
CA ARG A 61 12.40 -15.56 -35.06
C ARG A 61 11.26 -14.75 -34.46
N ASN A 62 10.09 -14.75 -35.10
CA ASN A 62 8.90 -14.09 -34.55
C ASN A 62 8.39 -14.81 -33.31
N SER A 63 8.55 -16.14 -33.22
CA SER A 63 8.19 -16.92 -32.02
C SER A 63 9.12 -16.64 -30.83
N ALA A 64 10.43 -16.48 -31.06
CA ALA A 64 11.37 -16.11 -29.99
C ALA A 64 11.12 -14.68 -29.48
N THR A 65 10.83 -13.74 -30.39
CA THR A 65 10.43 -12.37 -30.04
C THR A 65 9.09 -12.34 -29.28
N SER A 66 8.08 -13.08 -29.76
CA SER A 66 6.75 -13.08 -29.14
C SER A 66 6.73 -13.79 -27.78
N ALA A 67 7.52 -14.84 -27.60
CA ALA A 67 7.68 -15.52 -26.30
C ALA A 67 8.37 -14.60 -25.27
N GLN A 68 9.45 -13.91 -25.65
CA GLN A 68 10.12 -12.96 -24.76
C GLN A 68 9.26 -11.72 -24.45
N GLU A 69 8.49 -11.24 -25.44
CA GLU A 69 7.64 -10.07 -25.29
C GLU A 69 6.38 -10.37 -24.45
N SER A 70 5.75 -11.52 -24.65
CA SER A 70 4.62 -11.94 -23.81
C SER A 70 5.03 -12.18 -22.35
N ALA A 71 6.21 -12.75 -22.10
CA ALA A 71 6.77 -12.88 -20.76
C ALA A 71 7.01 -11.51 -20.10
N TYR A 72 7.54 -10.54 -20.86
CA TYR A 72 7.71 -9.16 -20.40
C TYR A 72 6.37 -8.51 -20.07
N LEU A 73 5.36 -8.63 -20.93
CA LEU A 73 4.03 -8.03 -20.70
C LEU A 73 3.36 -8.61 -19.45
N ARG A 74 3.49 -9.92 -19.21
CA ARG A 74 3.01 -10.56 -17.97
C ARG A 74 3.73 -10.01 -16.73
N GLN A 75 5.06 -9.89 -16.81
CA GLN A 75 5.85 -9.33 -15.72
C GLN A 75 5.53 -7.85 -15.45
N ALA A 76 5.35 -7.06 -16.51
CA ALA A 76 4.98 -5.64 -16.41
C ALA A 76 3.58 -5.46 -15.80
N GLY A 77 2.62 -6.30 -16.18
CA GLY A 77 1.29 -6.33 -15.57
C GLY A 77 1.35 -6.67 -14.08
N SER A 78 2.14 -7.69 -13.70
CA SER A 78 2.33 -8.05 -12.29
C SER A 78 2.98 -6.92 -11.49
N LEU A 79 4.03 -6.27 -12.02
CA LEU A 79 4.69 -5.14 -11.38
C LEU A 79 3.74 -3.96 -11.15
N TRP A 80 2.85 -3.70 -12.11
CA TRP A 80 1.84 -2.65 -11.96
C TRP A 80 0.90 -2.93 -10.78
N TRP A 81 0.35 -4.15 -10.70
CA TRP A 81 -0.50 -4.56 -9.57
C TRP A 81 0.23 -4.52 -8.22
N ILE A 82 1.48 -4.98 -8.18
CA ILE A 82 2.30 -4.93 -6.96
C ILE A 82 2.46 -3.49 -6.50
N ARG A 83 2.87 -2.57 -7.39
CA ARG A 83 3.07 -1.16 -7.03
C ARG A 83 1.78 -0.49 -6.60
N LEU A 84 0.67 -0.80 -7.28
CA LEU A 84 -0.65 -0.29 -6.92
C LEU A 84 -1.03 -0.74 -5.51
N SER A 85 -0.92 -2.03 -5.21
CA SER A 85 -1.23 -2.58 -3.88
C SER A 85 -0.36 -1.96 -2.80
N LEU A 86 0.95 -1.84 -3.05
CA LEU A 86 1.91 -1.30 -2.10
C LEU A 86 1.64 0.18 -1.80
N THR A 87 1.23 0.94 -2.82
CA THR A 87 0.86 2.35 -2.64
C THR A 87 -0.43 2.50 -1.84
N LEU A 88 -1.44 1.66 -2.10
CA LEU A 88 -2.70 1.70 -1.36
C LEU A 88 -2.50 1.34 0.12
N VAL A 89 -1.72 0.29 0.40
CA VAL A 89 -1.36 -0.06 1.77
C VAL A 89 -0.58 1.08 2.43
N ALA A 90 0.36 1.71 1.72
CA ALA A 90 1.13 2.84 2.26
C ALA A 90 0.24 4.03 2.64
N ILE A 91 -0.73 4.36 1.79
CA ILE A 91 -1.68 5.44 2.05
C ILE A 91 -2.55 5.10 3.27
N ALA A 92 -3.08 3.87 3.33
CA ALA A 92 -3.91 3.44 4.46
C ALA A 92 -3.13 3.51 5.79
N THR A 93 -1.90 2.99 5.83
CA THR A 93 -1.03 3.04 7.01
C THR A 93 -0.67 4.48 7.38
N ALA A 94 -0.38 5.34 6.40
CA ALA A 94 -0.03 6.74 6.66
C ALA A 94 -1.22 7.57 7.16
N ILE A 95 -2.42 7.36 6.62
CA ILE A 95 -3.65 8.01 7.11
C ILE A 95 -3.95 7.56 8.55
N ALA A 96 -3.77 6.27 8.86
CA ALA A 96 -3.93 5.76 10.22
C ALA A 96 -2.93 6.44 11.18
N ALA A 97 -1.67 6.60 10.77
CA ALA A 97 -0.65 7.29 11.57
C ALA A 97 -1.01 8.76 11.81
N VAL A 98 -1.45 9.47 10.75
CA VAL A 98 -1.95 10.85 10.85
C VAL A 98 -3.12 10.93 11.83
N GLY A 99 -4.07 10.00 11.75
CA GLY A 99 -5.24 9.98 12.63
C GLY A 99 -4.87 9.81 14.11
N CYS A 100 -3.94 8.91 14.41
CA CYS A 100 -3.46 8.67 15.77
C CYS A 100 -2.78 9.94 16.33
N GLU A 101 -1.81 10.50 15.60
CA GLU A 101 -1.06 11.67 16.08
C GLU A 101 -1.89 12.95 16.09
N ALA A 102 -2.80 13.14 15.12
CA ALA A 102 -3.69 14.29 15.08
C ALA A 102 -4.66 14.30 16.26
N HIS A 103 -5.22 13.13 16.62
CA HIS A 103 -6.11 13.01 17.77
C HIS A 103 -5.38 13.31 19.09
N VAL A 104 -4.17 12.76 19.25
CA VAL A 104 -3.30 13.02 20.41
C VAL A 104 -2.99 14.51 20.54
N LEU A 105 -2.57 15.15 19.44
CA LEU A 105 -2.22 16.57 19.42
C LEU A 105 -3.43 17.48 19.66
N HIS A 106 -4.61 17.12 19.11
CA HIS A 106 -5.85 17.85 19.36
C HIS A 106 -6.25 17.80 20.84
N ARG A 107 -6.10 16.62 21.47
CA ARG A 107 -6.39 16.48 22.90
C ARG A 107 -5.41 17.26 23.77
N TYR A 108 -4.12 17.24 23.42
CA TYR A 108 -3.11 18.05 24.09
C TYR A 108 -3.47 19.56 24.02
N ASN A 109 -3.81 20.07 22.84
CA ASN A 109 -4.12 21.48 22.66
C ASN A 109 -5.42 21.90 23.38
N SER A 110 -6.43 21.03 23.44
CA SER A 110 -7.71 21.30 24.12
C SER A 110 -7.64 21.16 25.64
N THR A 111 -6.69 20.38 26.17
CA THR A 111 -6.53 20.15 27.62
C THR A 111 -5.40 20.97 28.24
N ARG A 112 -4.68 21.75 27.43
CA ARG A 112 -3.70 22.70 27.92
C ARG A 112 -4.45 23.88 28.55
N PRO A 113 -4.33 24.09 29.87
CA PRO A 113 -4.90 25.28 30.49
C PRO A 113 -4.23 26.51 29.88
N GLY A 114 -5.00 27.51 29.47
CA GLY A 114 -4.47 28.84 29.19
C GLY A 114 -3.95 29.45 30.49
N ASP A 115 -2.99 30.37 30.40
CA ASP A 115 -2.31 30.99 31.55
C ASP A 115 -3.26 31.60 32.62
N ASP A 116 -4.54 31.81 32.28
CA ASP A 116 -5.59 32.39 33.14
C ASP A 116 -6.45 31.38 33.93
N SER A 117 -6.18 30.07 33.85
CA SER A 117 -7.02 29.07 34.53
C SER A 117 -6.39 28.57 35.84
N HIS A 118 -7.10 28.78 36.96
CA HIS A 118 -6.74 28.36 38.34
C HIS A 118 -6.63 26.84 38.56
N LEU A 119 -6.66 26.03 37.51
CA LEU A 119 -6.56 24.58 37.59
C LEU A 119 -5.08 24.17 37.63
N PRO A 120 -4.69 23.19 38.46
CA PRO A 120 -3.32 22.69 38.46
C PRO A 120 -2.95 22.16 37.06
N PRO A 121 -1.73 22.44 36.57
CA PRO A 121 -1.34 22.10 35.21
C PRO A 121 -1.32 20.58 35.03
N LEU A 122 -2.24 20.07 34.20
CA LEU A 122 -2.33 18.64 33.84
C LEU A 122 -1.08 18.15 33.08
N TRP A 123 -0.41 19.08 32.39
CA TRP A 123 0.77 18.85 31.57
C TRP A 123 1.98 19.55 32.19
N PRO A 124 3.20 19.00 32.09
CA PRO A 124 4.39 19.68 32.54
C PRO A 124 4.63 20.96 31.72
N SER A 125 5.31 21.95 32.29
CA SER A 125 5.53 23.25 31.65
C SER A 125 6.36 23.18 30.36
N ASN A 126 7.14 22.11 30.16
CA ASN A 126 8.06 21.91 29.04
C ASN A 126 7.76 20.62 28.25
N VAL A 127 6.51 20.41 27.82
CA VAL A 127 6.16 19.28 26.93
C VAL A 127 6.72 19.50 25.53
N ASP A 128 7.52 18.55 25.05
CA ASP A 128 7.99 18.57 23.66
C ASP A 128 6.94 17.96 22.71
N VAL A 129 6.34 18.82 21.89
CA VAL A 129 5.36 18.45 20.83
C VAL A 129 6.03 18.13 19.49
N ARG A 130 7.32 18.43 19.37
CA ARG A 130 8.09 18.30 18.12
C ARG A 130 8.09 16.86 17.56
N PRO A 131 8.21 15.79 18.36
CA PRO A 131 8.16 14.42 17.86
C PRO A 131 6.83 14.10 17.15
N ALA A 132 5.70 14.44 17.79
CA ALA A 132 4.36 14.20 17.23
C ALA A 132 4.14 14.99 15.94
N LEU A 133 4.57 16.26 15.91
CA LEU A 133 4.52 17.08 14.69
C LEU A 133 5.41 16.53 13.57
N ALA A 134 6.59 16.01 13.88
CA ALA A 134 7.47 15.41 12.87
C ALA A 134 6.82 14.19 12.22
N VAL A 135 6.18 13.31 13.02
CA VAL A 135 5.40 12.17 12.51
C VAL A 135 4.24 12.66 11.66
N LEU A 136 3.45 13.61 12.16
CA LEU A 136 2.28 14.15 11.47
C LEU A 136 2.65 14.75 10.10
N ILE A 137 3.64 15.64 10.06
CA ILE A 137 4.08 16.32 8.84
C ILE A 137 4.64 15.31 7.84
N SER A 138 5.49 14.40 8.30
CA SER A 138 6.10 13.40 7.40
C SER A 138 5.06 12.44 6.81
N ALA A 139 4.11 11.98 7.62
CA ALA A 139 3.02 11.13 7.15
C ALA A 139 2.11 11.86 6.13
N CYS A 140 1.80 13.14 6.36
CA CYS A 140 1.05 13.96 5.40
C CYS A 140 1.77 14.09 4.05
N ILE A 141 3.08 14.33 4.05
CA ILE A 141 3.88 14.40 2.80
C ILE A 141 3.89 13.04 2.09
N ILE A 142 3.99 11.93 2.82
CA ILE A 142 3.92 10.58 2.25
C ILE A 142 2.55 10.33 1.61
N VAL A 143 1.46 10.73 2.25
CA VAL A 143 0.10 10.62 1.68
C VAL A 143 0.00 11.46 0.41
N ALA A 144 0.39 12.73 0.46
CA ALA A 144 0.30 13.63 -0.69
C ALA A 144 1.09 13.10 -1.91
N THR A 145 2.35 12.71 -1.70
CA THR A 145 3.20 12.15 -2.77
C THR A 145 2.66 10.83 -3.30
N SER A 146 2.11 9.97 -2.44
CA SER A 146 1.53 8.68 -2.87
C SER A 146 0.22 8.86 -3.64
N ILE A 147 -0.61 9.85 -3.27
CA ILE A 147 -1.82 10.21 -4.03
C ILE A 147 -1.45 10.74 -5.41
N VAL A 148 -0.44 11.62 -5.52
CA VAL A 148 0.03 12.12 -6.82
C VAL A 148 0.45 10.97 -7.73
N TYR A 149 1.18 9.98 -7.18
CA TYR A 149 1.53 8.78 -7.94
C TYR A 149 0.30 7.96 -8.34
N LEU A 150 -0.68 7.75 -7.45
CA LEU A 150 -1.91 7.04 -7.79
C LEU A 150 -2.68 7.72 -8.92
N VAL A 151 -2.92 9.02 -8.80
CA VAL A 151 -3.63 9.82 -9.82
C VAL A 151 -2.92 9.66 -11.16
N TRP A 152 -1.59 9.77 -11.17
CA TRP A 152 -0.82 9.63 -12.41
C TRP A 152 -0.92 8.20 -12.97
N SER A 153 -0.81 7.18 -12.11
CA SER A 153 -0.88 5.77 -12.49
C SER A 153 -2.25 5.33 -13.03
N LEU A 154 -3.32 6.05 -12.72
CA LEU A 154 -4.67 5.75 -13.19
C LEU A 154 -4.96 6.31 -14.58
N ILE A 155 -4.16 7.27 -15.07
CA ILE A 155 -4.36 7.87 -16.39
C ILE A 155 -3.93 6.85 -17.46
N PRO A 156 -4.87 6.31 -18.28
CA PRO A 156 -4.52 5.39 -19.35
C PRO A 156 -3.82 6.18 -20.45
N THR A 157 -2.48 6.11 -20.50
CA THR A 157 -1.73 6.76 -21.58
C THR A 157 -1.58 5.82 -22.77
N PRO A 158 -1.93 6.25 -24.01
CA PRO A 158 -1.77 5.44 -25.21
C PRO A 158 -0.30 5.22 -25.62
N TYR A 159 0.63 5.99 -25.05
CA TYR A 159 2.07 5.86 -25.27
C TYR A 159 2.75 5.14 -24.11
N SER A 160 3.73 4.26 -24.40
CA SER A 160 4.46 3.47 -23.40
C SER A 160 5.40 4.34 -22.54
N ARG A 161 4.85 5.15 -21.64
CA ARG A 161 5.61 5.94 -20.65
C ARG A 161 5.98 5.15 -19.40
N THR A 162 6.22 3.84 -19.55
CA THR A 162 6.49 2.92 -18.42
C THR A 162 7.71 3.37 -17.59
N LEU A 163 8.75 3.89 -18.26
CA LEU A 163 9.92 4.50 -17.62
C LEU A 163 9.55 5.68 -16.70
N PHE A 164 8.65 6.57 -17.16
CA PHE A 164 8.23 7.73 -16.38
C PHE A 164 7.49 7.31 -15.10
N TYR A 165 6.57 6.34 -15.21
CA TYR A 165 5.88 5.79 -14.05
C TYR A 165 6.85 5.11 -13.06
N ASN A 166 7.90 4.45 -13.55
CA ASN A 166 8.92 3.86 -12.70
C ASN A 166 9.74 4.91 -11.95
N PHE A 167 10.11 6.01 -12.62
CA PHE A 167 10.80 7.11 -11.97
C PHE A 167 9.93 7.84 -10.96
N LEU A 168 8.66 8.07 -11.27
CA LEU A 168 7.71 8.64 -10.31
C LEU A 168 7.55 7.74 -9.08
N PHE A 169 7.32 6.45 -9.28
CA PHE A 169 7.21 5.49 -8.19
C PHE A 169 8.49 5.43 -7.33
N LEU A 170 9.66 5.43 -7.98
CA LEU A 170 10.93 5.47 -7.29
C LEU A 170 11.09 6.77 -6.49
N GLY A 171 10.76 7.91 -7.08
CA GLY A 171 10.85 9.22 -6.43
C GLY A 171 9.96 9.33 -5.20
N THR A 172 8.72 8.86 -5.28
CA THR A 172 7.82 8.83 -4.11
C THR A 172 8.29 7.85 -3.04
N SER A 173 8.85 6.71 -3.45
CA SER A 173 9.42 5.73 -2.52
C SER A 173 10.64 6.26 -1.79
N ILE A 174 11.60 6.84 -2.49
CA ILE A 174 12.82 7.43 -1.91
C ILE A 174 12.46 8.59 -0.98
N THR A 175 11.57 9.49 -1.41
CA THR A 175 11.13 10.61 -0.58
C THR A 175 10.50 10.09 0.72
N GLY A 176 9.60 9.11 0.64
CA GLY A 176 9.00 8.51 1.84
C GLY A 176 10.01 7.76 2.72
N LEU A 177 11.00 7.11 2.14
CA LEU A 177 12.08 6.44 2.87
C LEU A 177 12.91 7.47 3.64
N ILE A 178 13.34 8.54 2.96
CA ILE A 178 14.11 9.62 3.60
C ILE A 178 13.33 10.20 4.77
N LEU A 179 12.04 10.54 4.56
CA LEU A 179 11.18 11.07 5.61
C LEU A 179 11.08 10.13 6.81
N THR A 180 10.78 8.85 6.60
CA THR A 180 10.65 7.87 7.69
C THR A 180 11.97 7.61 8.43
N VAL A 181 13.10 7.59 7.70
CA VAL A 181 14.45 7.46 8.27
C VAL A 181 14.82 8.67 9.11
N PHE A 182 14.32 9.88 8.83
CA PHE A 182 14.53 11.04 9.70
C PHE A 182 13.54 11.09 10.88
N THR A 183 12.27 10.74 10.64
CA THR A 183 11.23 10.81 11.67
C THR A 183 11.45 9.82 12.81
N LEU A 184 11.83 8.56 12.52
CA LEU A 184 12.03 7.53 13.54
C LEU A 184 13.15 7.84 14.55
N PRO A 185 14.39 8.16 14.15
CA PRO A 185 15.43 8.51 15.10
C PRO A 185 15.09 9.82 15.80
N PHE A 186 14.45 10.79 15.15
CA PHE A 186 14.03 12.02 15.82
C PHE A 186 13.00 11.74 16.93
N ALA A 187 12.03 10.86 16.67
CA ALA A 187 11.06 10.42 17.66
C ALA A 187 11.71 9.62 18.81
N ASN A 188 12.65 8.72 18.49
CA ASN A 188 13.30 7.86 19.47
C ASN A 188 14.39 8.58 20.29
N LEU A 189 15.20 9.44 19.67
CA LEU A 189 16.25 10.21 20.35
C LEU A 189 15.69 11.24 21.33
N LEU A 190 14.50 11.80 21.03
CA LEU A 190 13.82 12.72 21.93
C LEU A 190 13.05 11.99 23.04
N THR A 191 12.63 10.74 22.82
CA THR A 191 11.89 9.96 23.82
C THR A 191 12.78 9.06 24.69
N GLY A 192 13.99 8.71 24.24
CA GLY A 192 14.87 7.82 24.98
C GLY A 192 16.34 8.17 24.76
N PHE A 193 17.00 8.66 25.82
CA PHE A 193 18.29 8.15 26.31
C PHE A 193 18.66 8.90 27.60
N LYS A 194 18.44 8.23 28.74
CA LYS A 194 19.20 8.34 30.02
C LYS A 194 19.69 9.72 30.46
N SER A 195 18.97 10.79 30.19
CA SER A 195 19.37 12.12 30.64
C SER A 195 18.47 12.50 31.80
N HIS A 196 19.09 12.83 32.93
CA HIS A 196 18.46 13.27 34.18
C HIS A 196 17.57 14.54 34.00
N HIS A 197 17.56 15.13 32.79
CA HIS A 197 16.77 16.28 32.35
C HIS A 197 16.03 16.04 31.02
N ALA A 198 15.71 14.80 30.66
CA ALA A 198 14.93 14.52 29.46
C ALA A 198 13.59 15.28 29.53
N ARG A 199 13.33 16.11 28.51
CA ARG A 199 12.02 16.75 28.37
C ARG A 199 10.98 15.65 28.13
N GLU A 200 9.90 15.70 28.89
CA GLU A 200 8.79 14.76 28.75
C GLU A 200 8.06 15.09 27.44
N SER A 201 7.93 14.11 26.55
CA SER A 201 7.10 14.24 25.35
C SER A 201 5.64 13.94 25.72
N ILE A 202 4.69 14.29 24.85
CA ILE A 202 3.26 13.94 25.05
C ILE A 202 3.13 12.42 25.25
N GLN A 203 3.87 11.63 24.47
CA GLN A 203 3.85 10.17 24.52
C GLN A 203 4.46 9.64 25.83
N SER A 204 5.65 10.10 26.22
CA SER A 204 6.30 9.60 27.45
C SER A 204 5.45 9.93 28.67
N TRP A 205 4.87 11.14 28.70
CA TRP A 205 4.02 11.59 29.80
C TRP A 205 2.72 10.79 29.91
N THR A 206 1.98 10.66 28.81
CA THR A 206 0.70 9.92 28.81
C THR A 206 0.90 8.44 29.14
N CYS A 207 1.97 7.83 28.61
CA CYS A 207 2.30 6.45 28.91
C CYS A 207 2.81 6.26 30.34
N LYS A 208 3.60 7.18 30.89
CA LYS A 208 4.05 7.12 32.29
C LYS A 208 2.88 7.11 33.27
N PHE A 209 1.85 7.93 33.01
CA PHE A 209 0.62 7.92 33.83
C PHE A 209 -0.21 6.65 33.63
N SER A 210 -0.34 6.16 32.39
CA SER A 210 -1.07 4.92 32.11
C SER A 210 -0.42 3.71 32.80
N HIS A 211 0.88 3.53 32.62
CA HIS A 211 1.64 2.42 33.18
C HIS A 211 1.86 2.56 34.69
N GLY A 212 2.11 3.77 35.19
CA GLY A 212 2.28 4.01 36.62
C GLY A 212 1.01 3.72 37.41
N ALA A 213 -0.15 4.10 36.87
CA ALA A 213 -1.43 3.79 37.49
C ALA A 213 -1.75 2.29 37.45
N SER A 214 -1.51 1.61 36.33
CA SER A 214 -1.74 0.15 36.24
C SER A 214 -0.79 -0.64 37.15
N GLN A 215 0.48 -0.24 37.23
CA GLN A 215 1.47 -0.86 38.11
C GLN A 215 1.14 -0.63 39.59
N PHE A 216 0.79 0.60 39.98
CA PHE A 216 0.36 0.88 41.35
C PHE A 216 -0.87 0.07 41.75
N MET A 217 -1.85 -0.10 40.86
CA MET A 217 -3.02 -0.96 41.11
C MET A 217 -2.63 -2.43 41.29
N ALA A 218 -1.72 -2.94 40.46
CA ALA A 218 -1.22 -4.31 40.56
C ALA A 218 -0.45 -4.55 41.88
N ASP A 219 0.42 -3.61 42.26
CA ASP A 219 1.20 -3.67 43.50
C ASP A 219 0.30 -3.55 44.73
N ALA A 220 -0.69 -2.64 44.71
CA ALA A 220 -1.66 -2.49 45.79
C ALA A 220 -2.51 -3.77 45.98
N HIS A 221 -2.92 -4.42 44.89
CA HIS A 221 -3.63 -5.70 44.93
C HIS A 221 -2.73 -6.83 45.47
N SER A 222 -1.45 -6.85 45.08
CA SER A 222 -0.48 -7.84 45.58
C SER A 222 -0.14 -7.67 47.06
N LEU A 223 -0.13 -6.43 47.55
CA LEU A 223 0.19 -6.10 48.94
C LEU A 223 -1.04 -6.05 49.85
N GLN A 224 -2.24 -6.34 49.33
CA GLN A 224 -3.52 -6.28 50.06
C GLN A 224 -3.74 -4.94 50.79
N ILE A 225 -3.17 -3.84 50.26
CA ILE A 225 -3.32 -2.53 50.87
C ILE A 225 -4.75 -2.04 50.58
N PRO A 226 -5.58 -1.73 51.59
CA PRO A 226 -6.93 -1.23 51.37
C PRO A 226 -6.85 0.19 50.80
N VAL A 227 -6.84 0.30 49.48
CA VAL A 227 -6.93 1.58 48.78
C VAL A 227 -8.41 1.94 48.69
N TYR A 228 -8.85 2.91 49.51
CA TYR A 228 -10.22 3.46 49.50
C TYR A 228 -10.47 4.38 48.29
N VAL A 229 -10.13 3.91 47.09
CA VAL A 229 -10.50 4.58 45.85
C VAL A 229 -11.44 3.64 45.11
N PRO A 230 -12.77 3.90 45.13
CA PRO A 230 -13.78 2.94 44.69
C PRO A 230 -13.67 2.53 43.21
N ASN A 231 -12.91 3.29 42.40
CA ASN A 231 -12.65 3.03 40.98
C ASN A 231 -11.14 3.01 40.62
N GLY A 232 -10.25 2.82 41.60
CA GLY A 232 -8.80 2.90 41.40
C GLY A 232 -8.25 4.33 41.28
N VAL A 233 -6.92 4.50 41.24
CA VAL A 233 -6.28 5.82 41.13
C VAL A 233 -6.82 6.54 39.89
N PRO A 234 -7.31 7.80 40.02
CA PRO A 234 -7.93 8.51 38.91
C PRO A 234 -6.88 8.82 37.84
N ILE A 235 -6.82 7.98 36.81
CA ILE A 235 -6.14 8.30 35.55
C ILE A 235 -6.96 9.42 34.89
N PRO A 236 -6.35 10.56 34.53
CA PRO A 236 -7.06 11.59 33.79
C PRO A 236 -7.72 10.98 32.54
N ALA A 237 -9.01 11.24 32.36
CA ALA A 237 -9.84 10.52 31.41
C ALA A 237 -9.23 10.51 30.00
N GLY A 238 -8.96 9.32 29.48
CA GLY A 238 -8.45 9.10 28.12
C GLY A 238 -6.93 8.91 28.01
N PHE A 239 -6.13 9.14 29.06
CA PHE A 239 -4.66 9.01 28.97
C PHE A 239 -4.18 7.62 28.57
N ASN A 240 -4.87 6.55 28.99
CA ASN A 240 -4.59 5.19 28.54
C ASN A 240 -4.77 5.05 27.01
N ARG A 241 -5.90 5.56 26.49
CA ARG A 241 -6.18 5.56 25.06
C ARG A 241 -5.18 6.40 24.27
N LEU A 242 -4.79 7.58 24.79
CA LEU A 242 -3.78 8.44 24.18
C LEU A 242 -2.40 7.77 24.10
N CYS A 243 -1.99 7.06 25.16
CA CYS A 243 -0.76 6.29 25.15
C CYS A 243 -0.81 5.19 24.08
N GLN A 244 -1.89 4.42 24.04
CA GLN A 244 -2.07 3.35 23.06
C GLN A 244 -2.11 3.89 21.61
N GLU A 245 -2.80 5.00 21.37
CA GLU A 245 -2.85 5.64 20.05
C GLU A 245 -1.47 6.13 19.60
N SER A 246 -0.67 6.70 20.50
CA SER A 246 0.68 7.17 20.16
C SER A 246 1.67 6.01 19.96
N GLU A 247 1.59 4.94 20.74
CA GLU A 247 2.39 3.72 20.55
C GLU A 247 2.06 3.05 19.20
N VAL A 248 0.76 2.95 18.87
CA VAL A 248 0.31 2.50 17.55
C VAL A 248 0.80 3.44 16.45
N GLY A 249 0.79 4.76 16.67
CA GLY A 249 1.33 5.76 15.75
C GLY A 249 2.81 5.49 15.40
N GLN A 250 3.65 5.24 16.41
CA GLN A 250 5.06 4.87 16.19
C GLN A 250 5.21 3.54 15.45
N GLY A 251 4.41 2.53 15.80
CA GLY A 251 4.38 1.25 15.10
C GLY A 251 3.99 1.38 13.63
N LEU A 252 3.03 2.26 13.31
CA LEU A 252 2.62 2.55 11.93
C LEU A 252 3.74 3.25 11.15
N VAL A 253 4.49 4.16 11.75
CA VAL A 253 5.66 4.79 11.09
C VAL A 253 6.77 3.77 10.83
N ALA A 254 7.04 2.87 11.77
CA ALA A 254 7.99 1.77 11.57
C ALA A 254 7.53 0.84 10.43
N THR A 255 6.24 0.55 10.37
CA THR A 255 5.63 -0.22 9.26
C THR A 255 5.79 0.51 7.93
N LEU A 256 5.59 1.83 7.89
CA LEU A 256 5.82 2.65 6.69
C LEU A 256 7.28 2.60 6.23
N LEU A 257 8.25 2.61 7.14
CA LEU A 257 9.66 2.45 6.78
C LEU A 257 9.87 1.13 6.02
N ALA A 258 9.41 0.01 6.59
CA ALA A 258 9.53 -1.30 5.95
C ALA A 258 8.85 -1.32 4.57
N LEU A 259 7.66 -0.73 4.46
CA LEU A 259 6.91 -0.65 3.22
C LEU A 259 7.63 0.19 2.14
N LYS A 260 8.28 1.29 2.53
CA LYS A 260 9.07 2.12 1.61
C LYS A 260 10.37 1.44 1.18
N VAL A 261 11.00 0.64 2.03
CA VAL A 261 12.13 -0.21 1.63
C VAL A 261 11.71 -1.23 0.57
N VAL A 262 10.59 -1.93 0.79
CA VAL A 262 10.03 -2.87 -0.20
C VAL A 262 9.66 -2.14 -1.49
N SER A 263 9.07 -0.94 -1.40
CA SER A 263 8.72 -0.10 -2.56
C SER A 263 9.95 0.26 -3.38
N CYS A 264 11.05 0.67 -2.73
CA CYS A 264 12.31 0.96 -3.41
C CYS A 264 12.87 -0.26 -4.14
N ALA A 265 12.85 -1.44 -3.50
CA ALA A 265 13.31 -2.68 -4.12
C ALA A 265 12.50 -3.02 -5.38
N VAL A 266 11.17 -2.95 -5.31
CA VAL A 266 10.27 -3.18 -6.46
C VAL A 266 10.51 -2.16 -7.58
N ALA A 267 10.76 -0.90 -7.22
CA ALA A 267 11.07 0.16 -8.19
C ALA A 267 12.38 -0.13 -8.94
N VAL A 268 13.44 -0.52 -8.21
CA VAL A 268 14.75 -0.88 -8.78
C VAL A 268 14.63 -2.10 -9.70
N VAL A 269 13.91 -3.14 -9.28
CA VAL A 269 13.65 -4.32 -10.12
C VAL A 269 12.95 -3.92 -11.42
N GLY A 270 11.95 -3.05 -11.35
CA GLY A 270 11.27 -2.54 -12.55
C GLY A 270 12.20 -1.81 -13.51
N LEU A 271 13.09 -0.96 -12.99
CA LEU A 271 14.08 -0.26 -13.81
C LEU A 271 15.11 -1.20 -14.44
N ILE A 272 15.53 -2.25 -13.71
CA ILE A 272 16.45 -3.27 -14.24
C ILE A 272 15.78 -4.03 -15.39
N VAL A 273 14.53 -4.47 -15.21
CA VAL A 273 13.78 -5.19 -16.24
C VAL A 273 13.61 -4.33 -17.50
N GLU A 274 13.25 -3.05 -17.35
CA GLU A 274 13.16 -2.14 -18.50
C GLU A 274 14.51 -1.89 -19.18
N ARG A 275 15.57 -1.65 -18.41
CA ARG A 275 16.92 -1.47 -18.97
C ARG A 275 17.39 -2.68 -19.76
N ASN A 276 17.15 -3.88 -19.23
CA ASN A 276 17.50 -5.13 -19.90
C ASN A 276 16.73 -5.28 -21.23
N MET A 277 15.47 -4.88 -21.28
CA MET A 277 14.68 -4.92 -22.52
C MET A 277 15.12 -3.87 -23.53
N THR A 278 15.41 -2.64 -23.08
CA THR A 278 15.95 -1.59 -23.96
C THR A 278 17.30 -2.00 -24.54
N LYS A 279 18.17 -2.62 -23.74
CA LYS A 279 19.45 -3.15 -24.21
C LYS A 279 19.26 -4.22 -25.29
N LYS A 280 18.39 -5.21 -25.05
CA LYS A 280 18.05 -6.25 -26.04
C LYS A 280 17.37 -5.70 -27.30
N ARG A 281 16.65 -4.58 -27.21
CA ARG A 281 16.09 -3.89 -28.39
C ARG A 281 17.19 -3.21 -29.20
N ASN A 282 18.09 -2.48 -28.54
CA ASN A 282 19.20 -1.80 -29.19
C ASN A 282 20.17 -2.76 -29.89
N GLU A 283 20.53 -3.88 -29.24
CA GLU A 283 21.37 -4.92 -29.85
C GLU A 283 20.73 -5.50 -31.13
N ARG A 284 19.40 -5.68 -31.14
CA ARG A 284 18.68 -6.14 -32.33
C ARG A 284 18.72 -5.11 -33.47
N TYR A 285 18.57 -3.82 -33.18
CA TYR A 285 18.65 -2.78 -34.20
C TYR A 285 20.06 -2.60 -34.76
N ALA A 286 21.10 -2.74 -33.93
CA ALA A 286 22.49 -2.67 -34.38
C ALA A 286 22.84 -3.78 -35.38
N VAL A 287 22.43 -5.03 -35.10
CA VAL A 287 22.64 -6.17 -36.02
C VAL A 287 21.89 -5.99 -37.35
N HIS A 288 20.76 -5.29 -37.36
CA HIS A 288 20.03 -5.01 -38.61
C HIS A 288 20.70 -3.91 -39.43
N GLY A 289 21.29 -2.91 -38.78
CA GLY A 289 22.05 -1.86 -39.45
C GLY A 289 23.27 -2.42 -40.18
N GLU A 290 24.02 -3.33 -39.54
CA GLU A 290 25.22 -3.95 -40.13
C GLU A 290 24.89 -4.80 -41.36
N LYS A 291 23.85 -5.64 -41.27
CA LYS A 291 23.42 -6.48 -42.41
C LYS A 291 22.84 -5.71 -43.58
N ALA A 292 22.27 -4.53 -43.33
CA ALA A 292 21.76 -3.67 -44.40
C ALA A 292 22.90 -3.00 -45.18
N ILE A 293 24.06 -2.81 -44.55
CA ILE A 293 25.27 -2.24 -45.17
C ILE A 293 25.97 -3.29 -46.03
N ASP A 294 26.09 -4.54 -45.55
CA ASP A 294 26.72 -5.64 -46.32
C ASP A 294 25.98 -6.05 -47.59
N MET A 295 24.73 -5.60 -47.76
CA MET A 295 23.87 -5.93 -48.89
C MET A 295 23.73 -4.79 -49.91
N SER A 296 24.38 -3.65 -49.66
CA SER A 296 24.46 -2.49 -50.56
C SER A 296 25.82 -2.40 -51.24
#